data_AF-A0A077NML7-F1
#
_entry.id   AF-A0A077NML7-F1
#
_cell.length_a   1.000
_cell.length_b   1.000
_cell.length_c   1.000
_cell.angle_alpha   90.00
_cell.angle_beta   90.00
_cell.angle_gamma   90.00
#
_symmetry.space_group_name_H-M   'P 1'
#
loop_
_entity.id
_entity.type
_entity.pdbx_description
1 polymer ?
#
loop_
_entity_poly.entity_id
_entity_poly.type
_entity_poly.pdbx_seq_one_letter_code
_entity_poly.pdbx_strand_id
1 'polypeptide(L)' 'MTLEIMEIKPIFINGAPLLDGDFNPVRVTKNQARKKAGQMQSAMRKKSWGKSAVGIVCDAGAHFNVSVGFPEPNKVV' A
#
# COMPACT_ATOMS: atom_id res chain seq x y z
N MET A 1 -7.72 -28.14 -5.57
CA MET A 1 -7.64 -27.08 -4.53
C MET A 1 -6.18 -26.75 -4.34
N THR A 2 -5.68 -25.75 -5.07
CA THR A 2 -4.25 -25.39 -5.07
C THR A 2 -3.97 -24.63 -3.78
N LEU A 3 -3.10 -25.16 -2.92
CA LEU A 3 -2.59 -24.45 -1.75
C LEU A 3 -1.73 -23.28 -2.26
N GLU A 4 -2.30 -22.09 -2.34
CA GLU A 4 -1.50 -20.86 -2.49
C GLU A 4 -0.56 -20.80 -1.29
N ILE A 5 0.72 -21.04 -1.53
CA ILE A 5 1.78 -20.85 -0.54
C ILE A 5 1.70 -19.39 -0.10
N MET A 6 1.42 -19.15 1.19
CA MET A 6 1.30 -17.80 1.73
C MET A 6 2.64 -17.07 1.63
N GLU A 7 2.77 -16.25 0.60
CA GLU A 7 3.95 -15.42 0.36
C GLU A 7 3.99 -14.27 1.39
N ILE A 8 5.00 -14.30 2.26
CA ILE A 8 5.26 -13.28 3.29
C ILE A 8 6.45 -12.42 2.83
N LYS A 9 6.23 -11.12 2.63
CA LYS A 9 7.28 -10.15 2.29
C LYS A 9 7.23 -8.92 3.21
N PRO A 10 8.37 -8.27 3.49
CA PRO A 10 8.39 -6.96 4.16
C PRO A 10 7.56 -5.88 3.44
N ILE A 11 6.87 -5.00 4.17
CA ILE A 11 6.10 -3.85 3.66
C ILE A 11 6.83 -2.53 3.90
N PHE A 12 6.76 -1.62 2.92
CA PHE A 12 7.19 -0.22 3.06
C PHE A 12 5.98 0.73 3.19
N ILE A 13 6.05 1.69 4.12
CA ILE A 13 5.01 2.70 4.37
C ILE A 13 5.62 4.10 4.19
N ASN A 14 5.19 4.83 3.16
CA ASN A 14 5.62 6.22 2.92
C ASN A 14 4.75 7.22 3.69
N GLY A 15 5.36 8.18 4.38
CA GLY A 15 4.66 9.24 5.12
C GLY A 15 5.30 10.63 5.08
N ALA A 16 6.57 10.79 4.66
CA ALA A 16 7.30 12.07 4.61
C ALA A 16 8.58 11.92 3.76
N PRO A 17 9.21 13.00 3.29
CA PRO A 17 10.52 12.93 2.63
C PRO A 17 11.58 12.53 3.66
N LEU A 18 12.06 11.29 3.56
CA LEU A 18 13.08 10.70 4.43
C LEU A 18 14.04 9.84 3.60
N LEU A 19 15.28 9.75 4.09
CA LEU A 19 16.39 9.04 3.45
C LEU A 19 16.24 7.53 3.61
N ASP A 20 16.89 6.75 2.75
CA ASP A 20 16.78 5.28 2.66
C ASP A 20 17.04 4.51 3.97
N GLY A 21 17.63 5.13 4.99
CA GLY A 21 17.89 4.56 6.31
C GLY A 21 16.70 4.53 7.28
N ASP A 22 15.63 5.29 7.02
CA ASP A 22 14.47 5.42 7.93
C ASP A 22 13.39 4.35 7.70
N PHE A 23 13.60 3.45 6.73
CA PHE A 23 12.63 2.44 6.34
C PHE A 23 12.76 1.18 7.20
N ASN A 24 11.86 1.01 8.17
CA ASN A 24 11.76 -0.24 8.94
C ASN A 24 10.95 -1.30 8.16
N PRO A 25 11.58 -2.40 7.70
CA PRO A 25 10.86 -3.45 6.99
C PRO A 25 10.00 -4.26 7.96
N VAL A 26 8.69 -4.28 7.74
CA VAL A 26 7.75 -5.09 8.55
C VAL A 26 7.29 -6.30 7.74
N ARG A 27 7.56 -7.54 8.17
CA ARG A 27 7.17 -8.75 7.42
C ARG A 27 5.66 -8.96 7.49
N VAL A 28 4.98 -9.00 6.34
CA VAL A 28 3.53 -9.18 6.25
C VAL A 28 3.13 -10.08 5.08
N THR A 29 1.95 -10.70 5.16
CA THR A 29 1.34 -11.38 4.00
C THR A 29 0.77 -10.36 3.01
N LYS A 30 0.53 -10.80 1.77
CA LYS A 30 -0.18 -10.00 0.75
C LYS A 30 -1.56 -9.50 1.24
N ASN A 31 -2.29 -10.32 1.98
CA ASN A 31 -3.60 -9.94 2.54
C ASN A 31 -3.48 -8.84 3.61
N GLN A 32 -2.45 -8.91 4.46
CA GLN A 32 -2.15 -7.85 5.42
C GLN A 32 -1.73 -6.54 4.71
N ALA A 33 -0.91 -6.62 3.65
CA ALA A 33 -0.53 -5.46 2.84
C ALA A 33 -1.75 -4.80 2.17
N ARG A 34 -2.68 -5.59 1.63
CA ARG A 34 -3.97 -5.11 1.09
C ARG A 34 -4.81 -4.42 2.15
N LYS A 35 -4.93 -5.01 3.34
CA LYS A 35 -5.65 -4.40 4.46
C LYS A 35 -5.03 -3.06 4.84
N LYS A 36 -3.70 -2.96 4.87
CA LYS A 36 -2.99 -1.71 5.13
C LYS A 36 -3.23 -0.65 4.05
N ALA A 37 -3.18 -1.03 2.78
CA ALA A 37 -3.50 -0.14 1.66
C ALA A 37 -4.93 0.42 1.77
N GLY A 38 -5.91 -0.42 2.09
CA GLY A 38 -7.30 0.00 2.28
C GLY A 38 -7.50 0.92 3.50
N GLN A 39 -6.76 0.68 4.59
CA GLN A 39 -6.76 1.57 5.76
C GLN A 39 -6.18 2.95 5.41
N MET A 40 -5.05 2.99 4.71
CA MET A 40 -4.42 4.24 4.28
C MET A 40 -5.32 5.02 3.32
N GLN A 41 -5.92 4.33 2.34
CA GLN A 41 -6.92 4.90 1.44
C GLN A 41 -8.12 5.47 2.21
N SER A 42 -8.67 4.72 3.16
CA SER A 42 -9.81 5.16 3.97
C SER A 42 -9.46 6.38 4.84
N ALA A 43 -8.27 6.38 5.44
CA ALA A 43 -7.78 7.54 6.19
C ALA A 43 -7.62 8.77 5.29
N MET A 44 -7.14 8.57 4.06
CA MET A 44 -6.99 9.64 3.09
C MET A 44 -8.34 10.19 2.63
N ARG A 45 -9.31 9.32 2.33
CA ARG A 45 -10.69 9.71 1.92
C ARG A 45 -11.43 10.56 2.94
N LYS A 46 -11.05 10.50 4.22
CA LYS A 46 -11.61 11.37 5.28
C LYS A 46 -11.16 12.83 5.15
N LYS A 47 -10.13 13.13 4.34
CA LYS A 47 -9.67 14.49 4.05
C LYS A 47 -10.47 15.08 2.89
N SER A 48 -10.67 16.41 2.89
CA SER A 48 -11.47 17.11 1.86
C SER A 48 -10.95 16.90 0.43
N TRP A 49 -9.63 16.90 0.26
CA TRP A 49 -8.91 16.64 -0.99
C TRP A 49 -8.71 15.14 -1.28
N GLY A 50 -9.04 14.28 -0.31
CA GLY A 50 -8.73 12.86 -0.34
C GLY A 50 -9.77 11.97 -1.03
N LYS A 51 -10.89 12.54 -1.49
CA LYS A 51 -12.10 11.80 -1.89
C LYS A 51 -11.87 10.77 -2.99
N SER A 52 -10.95 11.04 -3.91
CA SER A 52 -10.63 10.13 -5.01
C SER A 52 -9.55 9.11 -4.66
N ALA A 53 -8.94 9.13 -3.47
CA ALA A 53 -7.79 8.26 -3.15
C ALA A 53 -8.02 6.77 -3.47
N VAL A 54 -6.98 6.14 -4.02
CA VAL A 54 -6.88 4.71 -4.35
C VAL A 54 -5.65 4.13 -3.65
N GLY A 55 -5.85 3.05 -2.90
CA GLY A 55 -4.76 2.29 -2.29
C GLY A 55 -4.31 1.15 -3.21
N ILE A 56 -3.01 1.03 -3.44
CA ILE A 56 -2.41 0.06 -4.36
C ILE A 56 -1.34 -0.72 -3.62
N VAL A 57 -1.25 -2.02 -3.91
CA VAL A 57 -0.16 -2.90 -3.46
C VAL A 57 0.62 -3.36 -4.69
N CYS A 58 1.92 -3.08 -4.72
CA CYS A 58 2.84 -3.52 -5.77
C CYS A 58 3.86 -4.51 -5.20
N ASP A 59 4.24 -5.50 -6.02
CA ASP A 59 5.37 -6.38 -5.71
C ASP A 59 6.67 -5.67 -6.10
N ALA A 60 7.58 -5.51 -5.15
CA ALA A 60 8.83 -4.78 -5.30
C ALA A 60 10.01 -5.69 -4.93
N GLY A 61 10.27 -6.68 -5.79
CA GLY A 61 11.34 -7.67 -5.60
C GLY A 61 11.15 -8.46 -4.31
N ALA A 62 11.95 -8.16 -3.29
CA ALA A 62 11.89 -8.82 -1.99
C ALA A 62 10.79 -8.29 -1.04
N HIS A 63 10.02 -7.27 -1.44
CA HIS A 63 9.12 -6.52 -0.55
C HIS A 63 7.75 -6.26 -1.21
N PHE A 64 6.75 -5.89 -0.40
CA PHE A 64 5.52 -5.23 -0.87
C PHE A 64 5.66 -3.71 -0.71
N ASN A 65 5.37 -2.97 -1.78
CA ASN A 65 5.21 -1.53 -1.72
C ASN A 65 3.71 -1.19 -1.63
N VAL A 66 3.34 -0.40 -0.62
CA VAL A 66 1.97 0.11 -0.47
C VAL A 66 1.95 1.61 -0.73
N SER A 67 1.18 1.99 -1.75
CA SER A 67 1.07 3.38 -2.20
C SER A 67 -0.38 3.83 -2.17
N VAL A 68 -0.62 5.12 -1.91
CA VAL A 68 -1.93 5.76 -2.05
C VAL A 68 -1.77 6.91 -3.03
N GLY A 69 -2.52 6.85 -4.13
CA GLY A 69 -2.55 7.89 -5.16
C GLY A 69 -3.96 8.42 -5.38
N PHE A 70 -4.06 9.46 -6.19
CA PHE A 70 -5.34 9.98 -6.68
C PHE A 70 -5.51 9.56 -8.13
N PRO A 71 -6.60 8.89 -8.51
CA PRO A 71 -6.89 8.60 -9.89
C PRO A 71 -7.04 9.92 -10.64
N GLU A 72 -6.55 9.95 -11.86
CA GLU A 72 -6.87 11.06 -12.76
C GLU A 72 -8.40 11.17 -12.87
N PRO A 73 -8.95 12.40 -13.00
CA PRO A 73 -10.40 12.64 -13.01
C PRO A 73 -11.21 11.74 -13.96
N ASN A 74 -10.57 11.15 -14.97
CA ASN A 74 -11.19 10.37 -16.04
C ASN A 74 -10.78 8.88 -16.08
N LYS A 75 -10.06 8.36 -15.08
CA LYS A 75 -9.76 6.91 -15.00
C LYS A 75 -10.48 6.27 -13.81
N VAL A 76 -11.50 5.47 -14.13
CA VAL A 76 -12.09 4.51 -13.18
C VAL A 76 -11.07 3.40 -12.97
N VAL A 77 -10.65 3.20 -11.72
CA VAL A 77 -9.80 2.08 -11.28
C VAL A 77 -10.68 0.93 -10.83
#